data_AF-A0AAV2SDH5-F1
#
_entry.id   AF-A0AAV2SDH5-F1
#
_cell.length_a   1.000
_cell.length_b   1.000
_cell.length_c   1.000
_cell.angle_alpha   90.00
_cell.angle_beta   90.00
_cell.angle_gamma   90.00
#
_symmetry.space_group_name_H-M   'P 1'
#
loop_
_entity.id
_entity.type
_entity.pdbx_description
1 polymer ?
#
loop_
_entity_poly.entity_id
_entity_poly.type
_entity_poly.pdbx_seq_one_letter_code
_entity_poly.pdbx_strand_id
1 'polypeptide(L)'
;MAMPDRNYLVSVFQKVDKDRSGAIDARELQSALSNGNWTPFNPETVRLMIGMFDKKGTGTISFEEFGSLWKYVTDWQQCFRSFDQDNSGSISKPELKTAVTAFGYR
;
A
#
# COMPACT_ATOMS: atom_id res chain seq x y z
N MET A 1 10.00 1.11 14.22
CA MET A 1 10.50 0.11 13.26
C MET A 1 11.48 0.78 12.32
N ALA A 2 12.64 0.18 12.05
CA ALA A 2 13.63 0.74 11.16
C ALA A 2 13.13 0.69 9.71
N MET A 3 13.40 1.73 8.92
CA MET A 3 13.15 1.69 7.49
C MET A 3 14.01 0.59 6.87
N PRO A 4 13.48 -0.23 5.94
CA PRO A 4 14.29 -1.23 5.25
C PRO A 4 15.44 -0.56 4.50
N ASP A 5 16.53 -1.30 4.31
CA ASP A 5 17.68 -0.83 3.56
C ASP A 5 17.30 -0.26 2.19
N ARG A 6 17.97 0.84 1.80
CA ARG A 6 17.75 1.50 0.52
C ARG A 6 17.84 0.52 -0.66
N ASN A 7 18.77 -0.43 -0.62
CA ASN A 7 18.93 -1.45 -1.67
C ASN A 7 17.72 -2.38 -1.78
N TYR A 8 17.10 -2.74 -0.66
CA TYR A 8 15.87 -3.52 -0.68
C TYR A 8 14.73 -2.71 -1.31
N LEU A 9 14.54 -1.45 -0.90
CA LEU A 9 13.54 -0.56 -1.49
C LEU A 9 13.73 -0.38 -3.00
N VAL A 10 14.98 -0.21 -3.47
CA VAL A 10 15.29 -0.15 -4.91
C VAL A 10 14.88 -1.45 -5.60
N SER A 11 15.19 -2.61 -5.00
CA SER A 11 14.85 -3.91 -5.60
C SER A 11 13.34 -4.14 -5.70
N VAL A 12 12.57 -3.65 -4.73
CA VAL A 12 11.12 -3.71 -4.76
C VAL A 12 10.58 -2.73 -5.79
N PHE A 13 11.06 -1.49 -5.78
CA PHE A 13 10.67 -0.47 -6.74
C PHE A 13 10.83 -0.97 -8.18
N GLN A 14 12.00 -1.54 -8.52
CA GLN A 14 12.28 -2.11 -9.85
C GLN A 14 11.42 -3.34 -10.20
N LYS A 15 10.85 -4.04 -9.21
CA LYS A 15 9.90 -5.14 -9.48
C LYS A 15 8.50 -4.62 -9.81
N VAL A 16 8.15 -3.46 -9.25
CA VAL A 16 6.85 -2.81 -9.43
C VAL A 16 6.84 -1.98 -10.72
N ASP A 17 7.87 -1.17 -10.94
CA ASP A 17 8.15 -0.43 -12.17
C ASP A 17 8.47 -1.41 -13.32
N LYS A 18 7.41 -1.85 -14.01
CA LYS A 18 7.46 -2.87 -15.06
C LYS A 18 8.02 -2.29 -16.34
N ASP A 19 7.66 -1.06 -16.65
CA ASP A 19 8.11 -0.38 -17.86
C ASP A 19 9.49 0.27 -17.72
N ARG A 20 10.03 0.32 -16.49
CA ARG A 20 11.33 0.92 -16.14
C ARG A 20 11.36 2.42 -16.45
N SER A 21 10.22 3.09 -16.35
CA SER A 21 10.11 4.53 -16.52
C SER A 21 10.79 5.31 -15.40
N GLY A 22 11.09 4.66 -14.26
CA GLY A 22 11.65 5.30 -13.08
C GLY A 22 10.60 5.95 -12.18
N ALA A 23 9.32 5.74 -12.47
CA ALA A 23 8.18 6.16 -11.66
C ALA A 23 7.10 5.09 -11.71
N ILE A 24 6.40 4.86 -10.60
CA ILE A 24 5.34 3.85 -10.54
C ILE A 24 4.00 4.51 -10.88
N ASP A 25 3.33 4.01 -11.92
CA ASP A 25 1.99 4.45 -12.28
C ASP A 25 0.88 3.67 -11.56
N ALA A 26 -0.37 4.12 -11.69
CA ALA A 26 -1.52 3.50 -11.05
C ALA A 26 -1.69 2.01 -11.39
N ARG A 27 -1.42 1.60 -12.63
CA ARG A 27 -1.55 0.22 -13.10
C ARG A 27 -0.49 -0.68 -12.48
N GLU A 28 0.74 -0.18 -12.40
CA GLU A 28 1.86 -0.87 -11.78
C GLU A 28 1.65 -1.02 -10.28
N LEU A 29 1.22 0.05 -9.60
CA LEU A 29 0.90 0.01 -8.17
C LEU A 29 -0.27 -0.94 -7.88
N GLN A 30 -1.32 -0.92 -8.71
CA GLN A 30 -2.46 -1.84 -8.60
C GLN A 30 -2.03 -3.30 -8.74
N SER A 31 -1.12 -3.57 -9.69
CA SER A 31 -0.58 -4.91 -9.92
C SER A 31 0.30 -5.38 -8.77
N ALA A 32 1.04 -4.46 -8.14
CA ALA A 32 1.91 -4.76 -7.00
C ALA A 32 1.13 -4.99 -5.69
N LEU A 33 0.00 -4.31 -5.50
CA LEU A 33 -0.85 -4.41 -4.30
C LEU A 33 -1.84 -5.59 -4.34
N SER A 34 -1.59 -6.62 -5.17
CA SER A 34 -2.51 -7.75 -5.35
C SER A 34 -2.95 -8.37 -4.01
N ASN A 35 -4.26 -8.50 -3.84
CA ASN A 35 -4.89 -8.58 -2.53
C ASN A 35 -4.83 -9.97 -1.87
N GLY A 36 -3.86 -10.82 -2.18
CA GLY A 36 -3.79 -12.21 -1.66
C GLY A 36 -4.86 -13.16 -2.21
N ASN A 37 -5.98 -12.63 -2.69
CA ASN A 37 -7.13 -13.38 -3.21
C ASN A 37 -7.20 -13.34 -4.76
N TRP A 38 -6.09 -13.02 -5.45
CA TRP A 38 -5.99 -12.90 -6.92
C TRP A 38 -6.94 -11.88 -7.57
N THR A 39 -7.64 -11.07 -6.78
CA THR A 39 -8.47 -9.97 -7.28
C THR A 39 -7.66 -8.69 -7.42
N PRO A 40 -7.85 -7.93 -8.51
CA PRO A 40 -7.21 -6.64 -8.67
C PRO A 40 -7.65 -5.69 -7.56
N PHE A 41 -6.68 -5.03 -6.92
CA PHE A 41 -6.96 -4.03 -5.90
C PHE A 41 -7.83 -2.91 -6.48
N ASN A 42 -8.73 -2.31 -5.70
CA ASN A 42 -9.67 -1.32 -6.22
C ASN A 42 -8.89 -0.13 -6.86
N PRO A 43 -9.09 0.16 -8.16
CA PRO A 43 -8.35 1.21 -8.87
C PRO A 43 -8.57 2.60 -8.26
N GLU A 44 -9.72 2.84 -7.64
CA GLU A 44 -10.01 4.11 -6.97
C GLU A 44 -9.16 4.27 -5.71
N THR A 45 -8.98 3.20 -4.94
CA THR A 45 -8.07 3.19 -3.77
C THR A 45 -6.62 3.40 -4.20
N VAL A 46 -6.20 2.82 -5.32
CA VAL A 46 -4.85 3.03 -5.87
C VAL A 46 -4.65 4.49 -6.26
N ARG A 47 -5.62 5.12 -6.93
CA ARG A 47 -5.57 6.56 -7.27
C ARG A 47 -5.49 7.44 -6.03
N LEU A 48 -6.27 7.12 -4.99
CA LEU A 48 -6.21 7.84 -3.72
C LEU A 48 -4.82 7.69 -3.07
N MET A 49 -4.27 6.48 -3.06
CA MET A 49 -2.92 6.24 -2.55
C MET A 49 -1.87 7.05 -3.32
N ILE A 50 -1.93 7.08 -4.65
CA ILE A 50 -1.01 7.91 -5.43
C ILE A 50 -1.16 9.38 -5.04
N GLY A 51 -2.39 9.90 -5.00
CA GLY A 51 -2.66 11.29 -4.63
C GLY A 51 -2.19 11.69 -3.22
N MET A 52 -2.07 10.73 -2.29
CA MET A 52 -1.55 11.00 -0.94
C MET A 52 -0.02 11.16 -0.91
N PHE A 53 0.72 10.56 -1.85
CA PHE A 53 2.17 10.49 -1.83
C PHE A 53 2.86 11.20 -3.00
N ASP A 54 2.15 11.44 -4.10
CA ASP A 54 2.59 12.24 -5.23
C ASP A 54 2.60 13.72 -4.84
N LYS A 55 3.75 14.18 -4.34
CA LYS A 55 3.95 15.58 -3.92
C LYS A 55 4.24 16.47 -5.12
N LYS A 56 4.69 15.89 -6.23
CA LYS A 56 5.08 16.60 -7.45
C LYS A 56 3.90 16.78 -8.41
N GLY A 57 2.77 16.11 -8.18
CA GLY A 57 1.58 16.18 -9.02
C GLY A 57 1.79 15.52 -10.38
N THR A 58 2.67 14.53 -10.48
CA THR A 58 2.98 13.84 -11.74
C THR A 58 1.95 12.76 -12.09
N GLY A 59 1.08 12.40 -11.14
CA GLY A 59 0.18 11.25 -11.24
C GLY A 59 0.90 9.90 -11.08
N THR A 60 2.16 9.92 -10.63
CA THR A 60 3.03 8.75 -10.48
C THR A 60 3.85 8.86 -9.19
N ILE A 61 4.42 7.74 -8.74
CA ILE A 61 5.24 7.69 -7.53
C ILE A 61 6.71 7.54 -7.91
N SER A 62 7.51 8.57 -7.63
CA SER A 62 8.96 8.51 -7.80
C SER A 62 9.62 7.67 -6.71
N PHE A 63 10.87 7.24 -6.91
CA PHE A 63 11.61 6.49 -5.88
C PHE A 63 11.74 7.25 -4.55
N GLU A 64 11.82 8.59 -4.59
CA GLU A 64 11.88 9.45 -3.40
C GLU A 64 10.58 9.36 -2.57
N GLU A 65 9.43 9.25 -3.25
CA GLU A 65 8.11 9.14 -2.63
C GLU A 65 7.79 7.70 -2.22
N PHE A 66 8.35 6.73 -2.96
CA PHE A 66 8.15 5.30 -2.74
C PHE A 66 8.52 4.85 -1.33
N GLY A 67 9.58 5.40 -0.74
CA GLY A 67 9.95 5.05 0.65
C GLY A 67 8.86 5.38 1.66
N SER A 68 8.17 6.52 1.48
CA SER A 68 7.06 6.93 2.35
C SER A 68 5.82 6.06 2.11
N LEU A 69 5.51 5.77 0.84
CA LEU A 69 4.42 4.87 0.47
C LEU A 69 4.66 3.46 1.02
N TRP A 70 5.87 2.92 0.87
CA TRP A 70 6.23 1.59 1.37
C TRP A 70 6.03 1.48 2.89
N LYS A 71 6.51 2.48 3.63
CA LYS A 71 6.31 2.55 5.07
C LYS A 71 4.81 2.58 5.42
N TYR A 72 4.04 3.42 4.73
CA TYR A 72 2.60 3.53 4.97
C TYR A 72 1.87 2.22 4.68
N VAL A 73 2.14 1.58 3.53
CA VAL A 73 1.53 0.31 3.15
C VAL A 73 1.93 -0.79 4.14
N THR A 74 3.19 -0.82 4.60
CA THR A 74 3.64 -1.82 5.59
C THR A 74 2.98 -1.61 6.95
N ASP A 75 2.94 -0.37 7.44
CA ASP A 75 2.28 -0.02 8.71
C ASP A 75 0.78 -0.33 8.63
N TRP A 76 0.15 -0.04 7.47
CA TRP A 76 -1.26 -0.33 7.21
C TRP A 76 -1.53 -1.83 7.10
N GLN A 77 -0.69 -2.60 6.41
CA GLN A 77 -0.79 -4.06 6.33
C GLN A 77 -0.62 -4.72 7.71
N GLN A 78 0.27 -4.21 8.56
CA GLN A 78 0.44 -4.71 9.91
C GLN A 78 -0.79 -4.40 10.78
N CYS A 79 -1.33 -3.17 10.70
CA CYS A 79 -2.61 -2.84 11.33
C CYS A 79 -3.72 -3.76 10.83
N PHE A 80 -3.83 -3.93 9.51
CA PHE A 80 -4.82 -4.79 8.88
C PHE A 80 -4.73 -6.23 9.39
N ARG A 81 -3.52 -6.83 9.41
CA ARG A 81 -3.29 -8.17 9.98
C ARG A 81 -3.59 -8.28 11.46
N SER A 82 -3.45 -7.19 12.22
CA SER A 82 -3.83 -7.20 13.65
C SER A 82 -5.34 -7.22 13.86
N PHE A 83 -6.11 -6.79 12.86
CA PHE A 83 -7.58 -6.76 12.90
C PHE A 83 -8.23 -7.91 12.12
N ASP A 84 -7.57 -8.42 11.08
CA ASP A 84 -7.91 -9.62 10.30
C ASP A 84 -7.62 -10.87 11.16
N GLN A 85 -8.48 -11.11 12.15
CA GLN A 85 -8.30 -12.17 13.14
C GLN A 85 -8.43 -13.56 12.52
N ASP A 86 -9.23 -13.67 11.45
CA ASP A 86 -9.41 -14.93 10.74
C ASP A 86 -8.39 -15.15 9.62
N ASN A 87 -7.46 -14.20 9.39
CA ASN A 87 -6.49 -14.22 8.29
C ASN A 87 -7.17 -14.47 6.92
N SER A 88 -8.41 -14.03 6.76
CA SER A 88 -9.15 -14.19 5.52
C SER A 88 -8.62 -13.30 4.39
N GLY A 89 -7.77 -12.33 4.72
CA GLY A 89 -7.28 -11.32 3.79
C GLY A 89 -8.30 -10.21 3.52
N SER A 90 -9.38 -10.13 4.31
CA SER A 90 -10.44 -9.13 4.18
C SER A 90 -11.00 -8.76 5.56
N ILE A 91 -10.99 -7.47 5.92
CA ILE A 91 -11.62 -7.02 7.16
C ILE A 91 -13.15 -7.13 7.04
N SER A 92 -13.73 -8.04 7.80
CA SER A 92 -15.16 -8.25 7.95
C SER A 92 -15.80 -7.12 8.80
N LYS A 93 -17.11 -6.90 8.67
CA LYS A 93 -17.86 -5.93 9.51
C LYS A 93 -17.55 -5.99 11.02
N PRO A 94 -17.48 -7.17 11.68
CA PRO A 94 -17.09 -7.26 13.09
C PRO A 94 -15.64 -6.83 13.36
N GLU A 95 -14.71 -7.13 12.45
CA GLU A 95 -13.30 -6.74 12.55
C GLU A 95 -13.12 -5.24 12.33
N LEU A 96 -13.87 -4.65 11.38
CA LEU A 96 -13.91 -3.22 11.15
C LEU A 96 -14.44 -2.49 12.39
N LYS A 97 -15.49 -3.02 13.03
CA LYS A 97 -16.03 -2.44 14.27
C LYS A 97 -14.99 -2.49 15.40
N THR A 98 -14.25 -3.60 15.50
CA THR A 98 -13.16 -3.75 16.47
C THR A 98 -12.03 -2.75 16.19
N ALA A 99 -11.65 -2.58 14.92
CA ALA A 99 -10.65 -1.62 14.49
C ALA A 99 -11.07 -0.17 14.79
N VAL A 100 -12.27 0.25 14.39
CA VAL A 100 -12.80 1.59 14.62
C VAL A 100 -12.88 1.92 16.12
N THR A 101 -13.28 0.94 16.95
CA THR A 101 -13.27 1.08 18.41
C THR A 101 -11.85 1.20 18.97
N ALA A 102 -10.89 0.41 18.45
CA ALA A 102 -9.49 0.48 18.85
C ALA A 102 -8.82 1.81 18.45
N PHE A 103 -9.25 2.44 17.35
CA PHE A 103 -8.83 3.78 16.95
C PHE A 103 -9.52 4.91 17.74
N GLY A 104 -10.36 4.59 18.73
CA GLY A 104 -10.95 5.57 19.65
C GLY A 104 -12.27 6.19 19.19
N TYR A 105 -12.84 5.71 18.07
CA TYR A 105 -14.17 6.10 17.65
C TYR A 105 -15.20 5.25 18.40
N ARG A 106 -15.97 5.91 19.27
CA ARG A 106 -17.07 5.33 20.06
C ARG A 106 -18.42 5.70 19.47
#